data_AF-A0A1Y4AWX6-F1
#
_entry.id   AF-A0A1Y4AWX6-F1
#
_cell.length_a   1.000
_cell.length_b   1.000
_cell.length_c   1.000
_cell.angle_alpha   90.00
_cell.angle_beta   90.00
_cell.angle_gamma   90.00
#
_symmetry.space_group_name_H-M   'P 1'
#
loop_
_entity.id
_entity.type
_entity.pdbx_description
1 polymer ?
#
loop_
_entity_poly.entity_id
_entity_poly.type
_entity_poly.pdbx_seq_one_letter_code
_entity_poly.pdbx_strand_id
1 'polypeptide(L)'
;MRKSNKNGIKDFLTFMEYIDQGMEHKVEVAKILVKQLEEIALGAGLKDIDFSVSMDSLPEFLLLEISHDLDTDGMVPLLSFFGEKEGYLYTISFFVDDGDDIVASLDRMTGEGRLEYCDLNTGEWHPDRELTEFQKEVIGEGDNIEEDVLYLLSNITGQMPVDDKLYKSVLEKNGEILDLYEDALSYLSLELSTKDLPELILLPKNPEVLPGLAVRVDDGMYQLCFVQVSQDADGTIHKDYVVVGDTDDEEEMLESIIFMLDHYEDKAVFIFPLSPRTYARVDAYTGAYEFCNMYDQAPEEHELDCFYTFLEKSGITQDISCN
;
A
#
# COMPACT_ATOMS: atom_id res chain seq x y z
N MET A 1 -23.83 -69.15 -9.29
CA MET A 1 -22.72 -68.31 -9.78
C MET A 1 -22.84 -66.93 -9.16
N ARG A 2 -22.01 -66.57 -8.18
CA ARG A 2 -21.89 -65.16 -7.75
C ARG A 2 -21.23 -64.41 -8.90
N LYS A 3 -21.98 -63.56 -9.59
CA LYS A 3 -21.39 -62.61 -10.53
C LYS A 3 -20.57 -61.64 -9.67
N SER A 4 -19.26 -61.81 -9.68
CA SER A 4 -18.32 -60.80 -9.20
C SER A 4 -18.65 -59.51 -9.93
N ASN A 5 -19.13 -58.50 -9.18
CA ASN A 5 -19.28 -57.15 -9.71
C ASN A 5 -17.87 -56.58 -9.85
N LYS A 6 -17.18 -56.93 -10.94
CA LYS A 6 -15.82 -56.48 -11.24
C LYS A 6 -15.71 -54.94 -11.25
N ASN A 7 -16.83 -54.24 -11.43
CA ASN A 7 -16.87 -52.79 -11.36
C ASN A 7 -16.88 -52.28 -9.90
N GLY A 8 -17.59 -52.92 -8.97
CA GLY A 8 -17.63 -52.44 -7.58
C GLY A 8 -16.29 -52.47 -6.84
N ILE A 9 -15.39 -53.41 -7.17
CA ILE A 9 -14.02 -53.40 -6.64
C ILE A 9 -13.19 -52.30 -7.32
N LYS A 10 -13.38 -52.06 -8.62
CA LYS A 10 -12.69 -50.98 -9.34
C LYS A 10 -13.13 -49.61 -8.82
N ASP A 11 -14.44 -49.39 -8.67
CA ASP A 11 -15.00 -48.15 -8.15
C ASP A 11 -14.56 -47.90 -6.69
N PHE A 12 -14.47 -48.97 -5.88
CA PHE A 12 -13.91 -48.89 -4.53
C PHE A 12 -12.41 -48.58 -4.53
N LEU A 13 -11.62 -49.20 -5.41
CA LEU A 13 -10.19 -48.91 -5.53
C LEU A 13 -9.94 -47.48 -6.03
N THR A 14 -10.73 -47.00 -6.99
CA THR A 14 -10.69 -45.63 -7.47
C THR A 14 -11.10 -44.64 -6.37
N PHE A 15 -12.12 -44.95 -5.56
CA PHE A 15 -12.47 -44.15 -4.38
C PHE A 15 -11.34 -44.12 -3.34
N MET A 16 -10.69 -45.25 -3.09
CA MET A 16 -9.53 -45.32 -2.20
C MET A 16 -8.33 -44.56 -2.77
N GLU A 17 -8.10 -44.59 -4.10
CA GLU A 17 -7.06 -43.82 -4.78
C GLU A 17 -7.33 -42.31 -4.71
N TYR A 18 -8.60 -41.88 -4.85
CA TYR A 18 -8.98 -40.48 -4.65
C TYR A 18 -8.73 -40.04 -3.20
N ILE A 19 -9.15 -40.85 -2.20
CA ILE A 19 -8.85 -40.55 -0.79
C ILE A 19 -7.34 -40.50 -0.54
N ASP A 20 -6.56 -41.42 -1.12
CA ASP A 20 -5.11 -41.47 -0.92
C ASP A 20 -4.43 -40.24 -1.55
N GLN A 21 -4.82 -39.84 -2.76
CA GLN A 21 -4.37 -38.61 -3.42
C GLN A 21 -4.78 -37.35 -2.62
N GLY A 22 -6.02 -37.30 -2.15
CA GLY A 22 -6.51 -36.25 -1.27
C GLY A 22 -5.71 -36.09 0.02
N MET A 23 -5.37 -37.21 0.65
CA MET A 23 -4.55 -37.24 1.85
C MET A 23 -3.10 -36.83 1.57
N GLU A 24 -2.52 -37.25 0.45
CA GLU A 24 -1.17 -36.80 0.04
C GLU A 24 -1.13 -35.29 -0.18
N HIS A 25 -2.12 -34.72 -0.89
CA HIS A 25 -2.23 -33.28 -1.10
C HIS A 25 -2.44 -32.52 0.22
N LYS A 26 -3.28 -33.01 1.13
CA LYS A 26 -3.45 -32.42 2.49
C LYS A 26 -2.15 -32.44 3.29
N VAL A 27 -1.38 -33.53 3.22
CA VAL A 27 -0.07 -33.62 3.87
C VAL A 27 0.92 -32.62 3.27
N GLU A 28 0.87 -32.40 1.96
CA GLU A 28 1.71 -31.41 1.27
C GLU A 28 1.32 -29.98 1.65
N VAL A 29 0.03 -29.62 1.58
CA VAL A 29 -0.47 -28.31 2.01
C VAL A 29 -0.15 -28.07 3.49
N ALA A 30 -0.40 -29.03 4.37
CA ALA A 30 -0.06 -28.90 5.79
C ALA A 30 1.44 -28.63 6.01
N LYS A 31 2.33 -29.23 5.21
CA LYS A 31 3.77 -28.93 5.27
C LYS A 31 4.08 -27.51 4.81
N ILE A 32 3.42 -27.02 3.76
CA ILE A 32 3.56 -25.64 3.27
C ILE A 32 3.10 -24.66 4.35
N LEU A 33 1.91 -24.87 4.92
CA LEU A 33 1.36 -24.03 5.99
C LEU A 33 2.25 -24.00 7.23
N VAL A 34 2.78 -25.16 7.66
CA VAL A 34 3.72 -25.21 8.79
C VAL A 34 4.99 -24.44 8.48
N LYS A 35 5.53 -24.54 7.26
CA LYS A 35 6.71 -23.77 6.86
C LYS A 35 6.44 -22.26 6.83
N GLN A 36 5.31 -21.83 6.27
CA GLN A 36 4.94 -20.42 6.25
C GLN A 36 4.69 -19.89 7.68
N LEU A 37 4.08 -20.69 8.56
CA LEU A 37 3.91 -20.34 9.97
C LEU A 37 5.27 -20.10 10.64
N GLU A 38 6.25 -20.98 10.42
CA GLU A 38 7.61 -20.82 10.95
C GLU A 38 8.30 -19.56 10.40
N GLU A 39 8.12 -19.26 9.11
CA GLU A 39 8.68 -18.07 8.45
C GLU A 39 8.06 -16.77 8.98
N ILE A 40 6.73 -16.71 9.10
CA ILE A 40 5.99 -15.57 9.67
C ILE A 40 6.40 -15.37 11.12
N ALA A 41 6.42 -16.44 11.92
CA ALA A 41 6.80 -16.37 13.33
C ALA A 41 8.26 -15.91 13.50
N LEU A 42 9.15 -16.30 12.59
CA LEU A 42 10.54 -15.81 12.59
C LEU A 42 10.62 -14.33 12.21
N GLY A 43 9.95 -13.93 11.11
CA GLY A 43 9.97 -12.57 10.58
C GLY A 43 9.36 -11.54 11.53
N ALA A 44 8.24 -11.89 12.18
CA ALA A 44 7.54 -11.03 13.14
C ALA A 44 8.09 -11.12 14.58
N GLY A 45 9.18 -11.88 14.83
CA GLY A 45 9.77 -12.02 16.17
C GLY A 45 8.92 -12.83 17.16
N LEU A 46 8.01 -13.67 16.66
CA LEU A 46 7.07 -14.52 17.41
C LEU A 46 7.56 -15.97 17.60
N LYS A 47 8.79 -16.30 17.23
CA LYS A 47 9.37 -17.66 17.33
C LYS A 47 9.31 -18.32 18.73
N ASP A 48 9.15 -17.51 19.77
CA ASP A 48 9.07 -17.98 21.17
C ASP A 48 7.62 -18.26 21.61
N ILE A 49 6.64 -18.11 20.71
CA ILE A 49 5.23 -18.40 20.94
C ILE A 49 4.92 -19.82 20.46
N ASP A 50 4.23 -20.59 21.30
CA ASP A 50 3.73 -21.92 20.93
C ASP A 50 2.36 -21.76 20.24
N PHE A 51 2.34 -21.92 18.92
CA PHE A 51 1.13 -21.80 18.12
C PHE A 51 0.35 -23.12 18.07
N SER A 52 -0.92 -23.07 18.46
CA SER A 52 -1.84 -24.20 18.44
C SER A 52 -2.88 -24.06 17.33
N VAL A 53 -3.22 -25.17 16.66
CA VAL A 53 -4.21 -25.17 15.56
C VAL A 53 -5.62 -24.96 16.09
N SER A 54 -6.40 -24.12 15.41
CA SER A 54 -7.83 -23.94 15.63
C SER A 54 -8.60 -25.23 15.36
N MET A 55 -9.35 -25.70 16.35
CA MET A 55 -10.27 -26.83 16.16
C MET A 55 -11.48 -26.46 15.29
N ASP A 56 -11.77 -25.17 15.15
CA ASP A 56 -12.92 -24.66 14.41
C ASP A 56 -12.64 -24.57 12.90
N SER A 57 -11.38 -24.45 12.46
CA SER A 57 -11.00 -24.44 11.03
C SER A 57 -10.50 -25.80 10.53
N LEU A 58 -10.23 -26.73 11.46
CA LEU A 58 -9.75 -28.07 11.12
C LEU A 58 -10.75 -28.87 10.27
N PRO A 59 -12.08 -28.81 10.50
CA PRO A 59 -13.06 -29.45 9.63
C PRO A 59 -13.02 -28.94 8.19
N GLU A 60 -12.89 -27.63 7.98
CA GLU A 60 -12.84 -26.96 6.69
C GLU A 60 -11.62 -27.40 5.90
N PHE A 61 -10.45 -27.43 6.54
CA PHE A 61 -9.22 -27.99 5.96
C PHE A 61 -9.40 -29.45 5.52
N LEU A 62 -10.11 -30.26 6.32
CA LEU A 62 -10.38 -31.66 6.00
C LEU A 62 -11.37 -31.82 4.83
N LEU A 63 -12.26 -30.84 4.64
CA LEU A 63 -13.33 -30.82 3.64
C LEU A 63 -12.93 -30.24 2.28
N LEU A 64 -11.77 -29.59 2.16
CA LEU A 64 -11.26 -28.91 0.95
C LEU A 64 -11.36 -29.73 -0.36
N GLU A 65 -11.38 -31.04 -0.25
CA GLU A 65 -11.40 -31.98 -1.38
C GLU A 65 -12.82 -32.27 -1.92
N ILE A 66 -13.86 -31.95 -1.14
CA ILE A 66 -15.26 -32.30 -1.46
C ILE A 66 -15.95 -31.18 -2.23
N SER A 67 -15.45 -29.94 -2.13
CA SER A 67 -16.00 -28.76 -2.80
C SER A 67 -15.01 -28.21 -3.82
N HIS A 68 -15.16 -28.62 -5.09
CA HIS A 68 -14.65 -27.83 -6.22
C HIS A 68 -15.39 -26.49 -6.40
N ASP A 69 -16.46 -26.27 -5.63
CA ASP A 69 -17.21 -25.02 -5.51
C ASP A 69 -17.13 -24.54 -4.06
N LEU A 70 -15.98 -24.04 -3.61
CA LEU A 70 -16.00 -23.06 -2.51
C LEU A 70 -16.46 -21.72 -3.10
N ASP A 71 -17.70 -21.68 -3.61
CA ASP A 71 -18.49 -20.45 -3.75
C ASP A 71 -18.88 -20.03 -2.33
N THR A 72 -17.88 -19.67 -1.52
CA THR A 72 -18.09 -18.92 -0.31
C THR A 72 -17.90 -17.47 -0.70
N ASP A 73 -18.98 -16.69 -0.71
CA ASP A 73 -19.00 -15.22 -0.86
C ASP A 73 -18.17 -14.48 0.24
N GLY A 74 -17.19 -15.15 0.87
CA GLY A 74 -16.29 -14.60 1.87
C GLY A 74 -15.05 -15.49 2.04
N MET A 75 -13.91 -14.85 2.30
CA MET A 75 -12.62 -15.50 2.59
C MET A 75 -12.71 -16.31 3.90
N VAL A 76 -12.98 -17.61 3.80
CA VAL A 76 -12.94 -18.53 4.96
C VAL A 76 -11.51 -19.05 5.12
N PRO A 77 -10.89 -18.93 6.31
CA PRO A 77 -9.53 -19.44 6.51
C PRO A 77 -9.48 -20.96 6.39
N LEU A 78 -8.51 -21.46 5.61
CA LEU A 78 -8.12 -22.86 5.53
C LEU A 78 -7.77 -23.43 6.90
N LEU A 79 -6.90 -22.73 7.61
CA LEU A 79 -6.44 -23.11 8.94
C LEU A 79 -6.00 -21.85 9.69
N SER A 80 -6.38 -21.76 10.96
CA SER A 80 -5.89 -20.72 11.86
C SER A 80 -5.06 -21.31 12.99
N PHE A 81 -4.03 -20.59 13.41
CA PHE A 81 -3.17 -20.92 14.54
C PHE A 81 -3.23 -19.82 15.59
N PHE A 82 -3.31 -20.20 16.87
CA PHE A 82 -3.39 -19.27 17.98
C PHE A 82 -2.21 -19.39 18.92
N GLY A 83 -1.71 -18.26 19.38
CA GLY A 83 -0.63 -18.18 20.37
C GLY A 83 -0.84 -17.01 21.32
N GLU A 84 -0.24 -17.06 22.50
CA GLU A 84 -0.35 -15.98 23.50
C GLU A 84 1.03 -15.56 23.99
N LYS A 85 1.28 -14.25 24.03
CA LYS A 85 2.51 -13.68 24.63
C LYS A 85 2.27 -12.27 25.12
N GLU A 86 2.81 -11.96 26.30
CA GLU A 86 2.86 -10.60 26.85
C GLU A 86 1.49 -9.87 26.92
N GLY A 87 0.39 -10.63 27.06
CA GLY A 87 -0.97 -10.07 27.12
C GLY A 87 -1.62 -9.83 25.76
N TYR A 88 -1.01 -10.34 24.68
CA TYR A 88 -1.58 -10.37 23.33
C TYR A 88 -1.97 -11.80 22.95
N LEU A 89 -3.14 -11.93 22.31
CA LEU A 89 -3.59 -13.17 21.68
C LEU A 89 -3.34 -13.07 20.17
N TYR A 90 -2.36 -13.80 19.66
CA TYR A 90 -2.00 -13.83 18.25
C TYR A 90 -2.82 -14.88 17.51
N THR A 91 -3.24 -14.56 16.29
CA THR A 91 -3.89 -15.46 15.34
C THR A 91 -3.14 -15.38 14.01
N ILE A 92 -2.73 -16.52 13.46
CA ILE A 92 -2.21 -16.60 12.09
C ILE A 92 -3.21 -17.42 11.29
N SER A 93 -3.84 -16.82 10.29
CA SER A 93 -4.83 -17.49 9.45
C SER A 93 -4.31 -17.64 8.03
N PHE A 94 -4.56 -18.80 7.42
CA PHE A 94 -4.17 -19.08 6.04
C PHE A 94 -5.40 -19.18 5.16
N PHE A 95 -5.33 -18.65 3.94
CA PHE A 95 -6.43 -18.60 2.98
C PHE A 95 -5.96 -19.11 1.62
N VAL A 96 -6.90 -19.49 0.76
CA VAL A 96 -6.67 -19.62 -0.68
C VAL A 96 -7.24 -18.36 -1.31
N ASP A 97 -6.44 -17.64 -2.08
CA ASP A 97 -6.93 -16.51 -2.87
C ASP A 97 -7.52 -16.97 -4.21
N ASP A 98 -8.08 -16.02 -4.97
CA ASP A 98 -8.69 -16.29 -6.29
C ASP A 98 -7.68 -16.81 -7.34
N GLY A 99 -6.37 -16.73 -7.06
CA GLY A 99 -5.28 -17.26 -7.88
C GLY A 99 -4.87 -18.68 -7.53
N ASP A 100 -5.58 -19.35 -6.62
CA ASP A 100 -5.21 -20.63 -6.00
C ASP A 100 -3.91 -20.58 -5.17
N ASP A 101 -3.44 -19.38 -4.79
CA ASP A 101 -2.25 -19.20 -3.96
C ASP A 101 -2.61 -19.18 -2.47
N ILE A 102 -1.70 -19.70 -1.64
CA ILE A 102 -1.87 -19.69 -0.18
C ILE A 102 -1.31 -18.40 0.40
N VAL A 103 -2.21 -17.56 0.89
CA VAL A 103 -1.89 -16.31 1.59
C VAL A 103 -2.11 -16.45 3.10
N ALA A 104 -1.48 -15.57 3.88
CA ALA A 104 -1.56 -15.59 5.33
C ALA A 104 -1.89 -14.20 5.89
N SER A 105 -2.74 -14.16 6.92
CA SER A 105 -2.89 -13.01 7.81
C SER A 105 -2.23 -13.31 9.15
N LEU A 106 -1.71 -12.26 9.80
CA LEU A 106 -1.23 -12.32 11.18
C LEU A 106 -1.94 -11.20 11.95
N ASP A 107 -2.73 -11.60 12.92
CA ASP A 107 -3.55 -10.71 13.75
C ASP A 107 -3.16 -10.87 15.22
N ARG A 108 -3.36 -9.84 16.05
CA ARG A 108 -3.25 -9.92 17.49
C ARG A 108 -4.36 -9.14 18.17
N MET A 109 -4.94 -9.72 19.20
CA MET A 109 -5.84 -9.01 20.10
C MET A 109 -5.07 -8.53 21.31
N THR A 110 -5.09 -7.22 21.54
CA THR A 110 -4.50 -6.58 22.71
C THR A 110 -5.26 -6.93 23.99
N GLY A 111 -4.64 -6.76 25.16
CA GLY A 111 -5.31 -6.93 26.45
C GLY A 111 -6.52 -6.01 26.68
N GLU A 112 -6.67 -4.94 25.87
CA GLU A 112 -7.84 -4.06 25.86
C GLU A 112 -8.97 -4.54 24.93
N GLY A 113 -8.78 -5.66 24.23
CA GLY A 113 -9.74 -6.23 23.28
C GLY A 113 -9.69 -5.61 21.89
N ARG A 114 -8.71 -4.74 21.59
CA ARG A 114 -8.49 -4.21 20.23
C ARG A 114 -7.77 -5.24 19.38
N LEU A 115 -8.29 -5.49 18.19
CA LEU A 115 -7.64 -6.33 17.19
C LEU A 115 -6.64 -5.47 16.38
N GLU A 116 -5.50 -6.04 16.01
CA GLU A 116 -4.46 -5.40 15.21
C GLU A 116 -3.94 -6.44 14.20
N TYR A 117 -3.80 -6.10 12.92
CA TYR A 117 -3.18 -6.94 11.90
C TYR A 117 -1.71 -6.54 11.68
N CYS A 118 -0.90 -7.48 11.20
CA CYS A 118 0.50 -7.25 10.85
C CYS A 118 0.63 -7.20 9.32
N ASP A 119 1.22 -6.13 8.80
CA ASP A 119 1.72 -6.14 7.42
C ASP A 119 2.94 -7.07 7.38
N LEU A 120 2.81 -8.20 6.69
CA LEU A 120 3.87 -9.21 6.62
C LEU A 120 5.07 -8.79 5.76
N ASN A 121 4.93 -7.76 4.91
CA ASN A 121 6.02 -7.24 4.10
C ASN A 121 6.92 -6.30 4.91
N THR A 122 6.33 -5.46 5.75
CA THR A 122 7.04 -4.45 6.56
C THR A 122 7.30 -4.91 8.00
N GLY A 123 6.49 -5.83 8.52
CA GLY A 123 6.49 -6.25 9.92
C GLY A 123 5.81 -5.26 10.86
N GLU A 124 5.14 -4.23 10.33
CA GLU A 124 4.43 -3.23 11.12
C GLU A 124 3.05 -3.74 11.57
N TRP A 125 2.64 -3.32 12.77
CA TRP A 125 1.35 -3.66 13.35
C TRP A 125 0.38 -2.50 13.21
N HIS A 126 -0.80 -2.78 12.68
CA HIS A 126 -1.85 -1.82 12.40
C HIS A 126 -3.13 -2.25 13.10
N PRO A 127 -3.88 -1.34 13.75
CA PRO A 127 -5.15 -1.71 14.35
C PRO A 127 -6.18 -2.15 13.30
N ASP A 128 -6.90 -3.24 13.61
CA ASP A 128 -7.98 -3.77 12.78
C ASP A 128 -9.14 -2.78 12.79
N ARG A 129 -9.70 -2.54 11.60
CA ARG A 129 -10.55 -1.38 11.38
C ARG A 129 -11.98 -1.69 11.82
N GLU A 130 -12.40 -1.12 12.94
CA GLU A 130 -13.84 -0.94 13.16
C GLU A 130 -14.36 0.06 12.12
N LEU A 131 -15.19 -0.42 11.18
CA LEU A 131 -15.86 0.40 10.17
C LEU A 131 -17.33 0.63 10.54
N THR A 132 -17.82 1.85 10.34
CA THR A 132 -19.27 2.13 10.39
C THR A 132 -19.98 1.51 9.18
N GLU A 133 -21.30 1.34 9.25
CA GLU A 133 -22.08 0.85 8.10
C GLU A 133 -21.98 1.80 6.89
N PHE A 134 -21.87 3.11 7.13
CA PHE A 134 -21.61 4.10 6.07
C PHE A 134 -20.25 3.87 5.41
N GLN A 135 -19.20 3.64 6.20
CA GLN A 135 -17.85 3.40 5.68
C GLN A 135 -17.79 2.10 4.87
N LYS A 136 -18.47 1.04 5.30
CA LYS A 136 -18.58 -0.21 4.54
C LYS A 136 -19.28 -0.01 3.20
N GLU A 137 -20.37 0.76 3.18
CA GLU A 137 -21.11 1.07 1.94
C GLU A 137 -20.25 1.88 0.96
N VAL A 138 -19.42 2.79 1.47
CA VAL A 138 -18.54 3.66 0.66
C VAL A 138 -17.32 2.89 0.13
N ILE A 139 -16.68 2.05 0.94
CA ILE A 139 -15.52 1.27 0.51
C ILE A 139 -15.96 0.22 -0.53
N GLY A 140 -17.04 -0.54 -0.30
CA GLY A 140 -17.40 -1.63 -1.21
C GLY A 140 -16.41 -2.80 -1.19
N GLU A 141 -16.31 -3.57 -2.28
CA GLU A 141 -15.42 -4.73 -2.44
C GLU A 141 -14.27 -4.39 -3.40
N GLY A 142 -13.01 -4.40 -2.94
CA GLY A 142 -11.80 -4.16 -3.77
C GLY A 142 -10.70 -3.36 -3.09
N ASP A 143 -9.61 -3.08 -3.82
CA ASP A 143 -8.61 -2.05 -3.46
C ASP A 143 -9.25 -0.68 -3.68
N ASN A 144 -9.75 -0.05 -2.61
CA ASN A 144 -10.50 1.19 -2.72
C ASN A 144 -9.71 2.36 -2.14
N ILE A 145 -9.59 3.43 -2.92
CA ILE A 145 -8.92 4.69 -2.53
C ILE A 145 -9.54 5.26 -1.24
N GLU A 146 -10.84 5.08 -1.08
CA GLU A 146 -11.63 5.33 0.11
C GLU A 146 -11.02 4.71 1.38
N GLU A 147 -10.51 3.48 1.25
CA GLU A 147 -9.85 2.77 2.34
C GLU A 147 -8.50 3.39 2.70
N ASP A 148 -7.71 3.85 1.73
CA ASP A 148 -6.46 4.58 1.96
C ASP A 148 -6.72 5.89 2.73
N VAL A 149 -7.79 6.61 2.38
CA VAL A 149 -8.18 7.85 3.08
C VAL A 149 -8.57 7.56 4.53
N LEU A 150 -9.35 6.49 4.77
CA LEU A 150 -9.70 6.04 6.12
C LEU A 150 -8.46 5.70 6.95
N TYR A 151 -7.46 5.04 6.33
CA TYR A 151 -6.21 4.71 6.99
C TYR A 151 -5.49 5.97 7.49
N LEU A 152 -5.29 6.94 6.59
CA LEU A 152 -4.61 8.20 6.91
C LEU A 152 -5.35 8.97 8.01
N LEU A 153 -6.68 9.02 7.96
CA LEU A 153 -7.48 9.68 8.97
C LEU A 153 -7.41 8.98 10.33
N SER A 154 -7.43 7.64 10.36
CA SER A 154 -7.31 6.87 11.61
C SER A 154 -5.96 7.13 12.29
N ASN A 155 -4.87 7.14 11.54
CA ASN A 155 -3.52 7.41 12.05
C ASN A 155 -3.39 8.81 12.64
N ILE A 156 -4.01 9.79 12.00
CA ILE A 156 -3.92 11.18 12.42
C ILE A 156 -4.86 11.47 13.58
N THR A 157 -6.11 11.02 13.53
CA THR A 157 -7.09 11.30 14.59
C THR A 157 -6.89 10.41 15.82
N GLY A 158 -6.29 9.22 15.63
CA GLY A 158 -6.27 8.15 16.63
C GLY A 158 -7.65 7.57 16.92
N GLN A 159 -8.64 7.85 16.06
CA GLN A 159 -10.02 7.38 16.22
C GLN A 159 -10.25 6.12 15.40
N MET A 160 -10.95 5.17 16.02
CA MET A 160 -11.47 3.97 15.38
C MET A 160 -12.85 3.65 16.00
N PRO A 161 -13.95 3.64 15.22
CA PRO A 161 -14.04 4.13 13.84
C PRO A 161 -13.72 5.63 13.73
N VAL A 162 -13.27 6.08 12.56
CA VAL A 162 -13.22 7.50 12.22
C VAL A 162 -14.65 8.06 12.17
N ASP A 163 -14.87 9.30 12.59
CA ASP A 163 -16.19 9.95 12.49
C ASP A 163 -16.66 10.08 11.02
N ASP A 164 -17.86 9.58 10.72
CA ASP A 164 -18.42 9.57 9.36
C ASP A 164 -18.51 10.97 8.74
N LYS A 165 -18.76 12.01 9.54
CA LYS A 165 -18.86 13.38 9.04
C LYS A 165 -17.48 13.91 8.66
N LEU A 166 -16.45 13.61 9.45
CA LEU A 166 -15.06 13.93 9.08
C LEU A 166 -14.67 13.18 7.80
N TYR A 167 -14.85 11.86 7.79
CA TYR A 167 -14.49 11.02 6.65
C TYR A 167 -15.15 11.49 5.35
N LYS A 168 -16.47 11.67 5.36
CA LYS A 168 -17.23 12.20 4.23
C LYS A 168 -16.74 13.58 3.78
N SER A 169 -16.47 14.47 4.74
CA SER A 169 -15.99 15.82 4.41
C SER A 169 -14.62 15.81 3.73
N VAL A 170 -13.76 14.83 4.06
CA VAL A 170 -12.44 14.71 3.45
C VAL A 170 -12.54 14.16 2.04
N LEU A 171 -13.36 13.12 1.83
CA LEU A 171 -13.64 12.62 0.48
C LEU A 171 -14.24 13.72 -0.42
N GLU A 172 -15.28 14.41 0.04
CA GLU A 172 -15.94 15.47 -0.75
C GLU A 172 -15.01 16.65 -1.05
N LYS A 173 -14.14 17.04 -0.10
CA LYS A 173 -13.20 18.15 -0.31
C LYS A 173 -12.09 17.80 -1.30
N ASN A 174 -11.67 16.54 -1.33
CA ASN A 174 -10.47 16.12 -2.06
C ASN A 174 -10.80 15.25 -3.30
N GLY A 175 -12.05 15.23 -3.79
CA GLY A 175 -12.46 14.37 -4.91
C GLY A 175 -11.49 14.42 -6.11
N GLU A 176 -11.15 15.64 -6.57
CA GLU A 176 -10.24 15.84 -7.71
C GLU A 176 -8.86 15.19 -7.51
N ILE A 177 -8.26 15.26 -6.31
CA ILE A 177 -6.96 14.63 -6.08
C ILE A 177 -7.07 13.11 -5.93
N LEU A 178 -8.24 12.60 -5.55
CA LEU A 178 -8.51 11.17 -5.46
C LEU A 178 -8.71 10.58 -6.86
N ASP A 179 -9.40 11.29 -7.75
CA ASP A 179 -9.54 10.93 -9.17
C ASP A 179 -8.15 10.80 -9.82
N LEU A 180 -7.30 11.83 -9.66
CA LEU A 180 -5.90 11.78 -10.14
C LEU A 180 -5.08 10.65 -9.48
N TYR A 181 -5.33 10.36 -8.20
CA TYR A 181 -4.64 9.27 -7.51
C TYR A 181 -4.99 7.91 -8.10
N GLU A 182 -6.26 7.68 -8.46
CA GLU A 182 -6.73 6.44 -9.08
C GLU A 182 -5.90 6.09 -10.32
N ASP A 183 -5.68 7.07 -11.19
CA ASP A 183 -4.91 6.90 -12.41
C ASP A 183 -3.39 6.83 -12.17
N ALA A 184 -2.91 7.39 -11.05
CA ALA A 184 -1.49 7.45 -10.69
C ALA A 184 -1.07 6.43 -9.60
N LEU A 185 -1.94 5.49 -9.22
CA LEU A 185 -1.76 4.53 -8.11
C LEU A 185 -0.42 3.77 -8.18
N SER A 186 0.06 3.46 -9.39
CA SER A 186 1.32 2.72 -9.57
C SER A 186 2.56 3.51 -9.13
N TYR A 187 2.46 4.84 -9.04
CA TYR A 187 3.61 5.73 -8.88
C TYR A 187 3.55 6.61 -7.64
N LEU A 188 2.34 7.03 -7.25
CA LEU A 188 2.14 7.98 -6.17
C LEU A 188 1.50 7.29 -4.95
N SER A 189 1.67 7.93 -3.79
CA SER A 189 1.08 7.58 -2.51
C SER A 189 0.35 8.80 -1.94
N LEU A 190 -0.78 8.57 -1.28
CA LEU A 190 -1.49 9.59 -0.54
C LEU A 190 -0.79 9.92 0.79
N GLU A 191 -0.62 11.21 1.06
CA GLU A 191 -0.26 11.75 2.37
C GLU A 191 -1.33 12.78 2.80
N LEU A 192 -1.46 12.98 4.11
CA LEU A 192 -2.43 13.89 4.69
C LEU A 192 -1.72 15.00 5.48
N SER A 193 -1.95 16.26 5.10
CA SER A 193 -1.10 17.39 5.49
C SER A 193 -1.12 17.73 6.98
N THR A 194 -2.30 17.84 7.60
CA THR A 194 -2.48 18.22 9.01
C THR A 194 -3.79 17.70 9.60
N LYS A 195 -3.88 17.68 10.95
CA LYS A 195 -5.08 17.23 11.68
C LYS A 195 -6.28 18.16 11.55
N ASP A 196 -6.03 19.47 11.49
CA ASP A 196 -7.07 20.49 11.67
C ASP A 196 -7.82 20.79 10.38
N LEU A 197 -7.12 20.70 9.24
CA LEU A 197 -7.65 20.85 7.89
C LEU A 197 -7.03 19.75 7.01
N PRO A 198 -7.60 18.53 7.00
CA PRO A 198 -7.10 17.44 6.19
C PRO A 198 -7.12 17.83 4.71
N GLU A 199 -5.93 17.93 4.14
CA GLU A 199 -5.70 18.06 2.70
C GLU A 199 -4.88 16.86 2.28
N LEU A 200 -5.37 16.19 1.25
CA LEU A 200 -4.66 15.10 0.63
C LEU A 200 -3.61 15.67 -0.31
N ILE A 201 -2.45 15.04 -0.30
CA ILE A 201 -1.29 15.40 -1.11
C ILE A 201 -0.78 14.11 -1.73
N LEU A 202 -0.48 14.15 -3.02
CA LEU A 202 0.17 13.03 -3.69
C LEU A 202 1.68 13.23 -3.65
N LEU A 203 2.37 12.19 -3.22
CA LEU A 203 3.81 12.11 -3.18
C LEU A 203 4.30 10.87 -3.93
N PRO A 204 5.52 10.87 -4.46
CA PRO A 204 6.13 9.66 -5.01
C PRO A 204 6.20 8.53 -3.98
N LYS A 205 5.82 7.30 -4.37
CA LYS A 205 5.94 6.11 -3.52
C LYS A 205 7.37 5.85 -3.04
N ASN A 206 8.37 6.29 -3.80
CA ASN A 206 9.77 6.21 -3.40
C ASN A 206 10.38 7.63 -3.26
N PRO A 207 10.40 8.16 -2.03
CA PRO A 207 10.88 9.52 -1.78
C PRO A 207 12.40 9.68 -1.98
N GLU A 208 13.18 8.58 -2.00
CA GLU A 208 14.62 8.64 -2.25
C GLU A 208 14.96 8.98 -3.71
N VAL A 209 14.04 8.74 -4.62
CA VAL A 209 14.23 8.93 -6.07
C VAL A 209 13.74 10.32 -6.52
N LEU A 210 12.75 10.88 -5.83
CA LEU A 210 12.14 12.16 -6.17
C LEU A 210 11.91 13.02 -4.91
N PRO A 211 12.99 13.42 -4.22
CA PRO A 211 12.89 14.22 -3.02
C PRO A 211 12.47 15.65 -3.40
N GLY A 212 11.19 15.84 -3.68
CA GLY A 212 10.69 17.14 -4.12
C GLY A 212 9.36 17.12 -4.84
N LEU A 213 8.96 16.05 -5.51
CA LEU A 213 7.68 16.08 -6.22
C LEU A 213 6.52 16.00 -5.22
N ALA A 214 5.55 16.91 -5.35
CA ALA A 214 4.24 16.77 -4.72
C ALA A 214 3.16 17.32 -5.64
N VAL A 215 1.96 16.76 -5.53
CA VAL A 215 0.77 17.31 -6.18
C VAL A 215 -0.29 17.56 -5.12
N ARG A 216 -0.96 18.70 -5.23
CA ARG A 216 -2.09 19.09 -4.38
C ARG A 216 -3.17 19.72 -5.24
N VAL A 217 -4.35 19.87 -4.68
CA VAL A 217 -5.46 20.58 -5.32
C VAL A 217 -5.85 21.77 -4.46
N ASP A 218 -5.97 22.95 -5.07
CA ASP A 218 -6.45 24.17 -4.42
C ASP A 218 -7.38 24.93 -5.38
N ASP A 219 -8.60 25.21 -4.92
CA ASP A 219 -9.65 25.93 -5.66
C ASP A 219 -9.90 25.40 -7.10
N GLY A 220 -9.88 24.08 -7.30
CA GLY A 220 -10.11 23.43 -8.60
C GLY A 220 -8.87 23.33 -9.49
N MET A 221 -7.70 23.74 -9.00
CA MET A 221 -6.44 23.71 -9.74
C MET A 221 -5.53 22.62 -9.16
N TYR A 222 -5.07 21.71 -10.02
CA TYR A 222 -3.97 20.81 -9.71
C TYR A 222 -2.67 21.60 -9.66
N GLN A 223 -2.03 21.65 -8.50
CA GLN A 223 -0.77 22.36 -8.30
C GLN A 223 0.38 21.36 -8.22
N LEU A 224 1.29 21.47 -9.18
CA LEU A 224 2.58 20.82 -9.14
C LEU A 224 3.49 21.59 -8.18
N CYS A 225 3.99 20.88 -7.17
CA CYS A 225 4.74 21.46 -6.08
C CYS A 225 6.14 20.85 -5.97
N PHE A 226 7.08 21.69 -5.54
CA PHE A 226 8.35 21.26 -4.97
C PHE A 226 8.26 21.21 -3.43
N VAL A 227 8.56 20.06 -2.82
CA VAL A 227 8.58 19.85 -1.37
C VAL A 227 9.91 20.32 -0.80
N GLN A 228 9.87 21.38 -0.01
CA GLN A 228 11.01 21.86 0.75
C GLN A 228 10.89 21.41 2.21
N VAL A 229 11.83 20.60 2.67
CA VAL A 229 11.89 20.16 4.06
C VAL A 229 12.81 21.09 4.86
N SER A 230 12.29 21.65 5.94
CA SER A 230 13.08 22.41 6.92
C SER A 230 13.00 21.77 8.30
N GLN A 231 14.00 22.02 9.14
CA GLN A 231 14.04 21.52 10.51
C GLN A 231 14.31 22.66 11.48
N ASP A 232 13.43 22.81 12.47
CA ASP A 232 13.60 23.76 13.55
C ASP A 232 14.72 23.32 14.51
N ALA A 233 15.18 24.26 15.33
CA ALA A 233 16.25 24.01 16.30
C ALA A 233 15.91 22.95 17.37
N ASP A 234 14.62 22.66 17.57
CA ASP A 234 14.13 21.62 18.47
C ASP A 234 13.98 20.24 17.81
N GLY A 235 14.32 20.14 16.51
CA GLY A 235 14.24 18.92 15.73
C GLY A 235 12.92 18.71 15.00
N THR A 236 11.94 19.61 15.14
CA THR A 236 10.67 19.55 14.43
C THR A 236 10.89 19.72 12.93
N ILE A 237 10.36 18.80 12.12
CA ILE A 237 10.46 18.83 10.66
C ILE A 237 9.21 19.50 10.09
N HIS A 238 9.39 20.50 9.22
CA HIS A 238 8.33 21.17 8.48
C HIS A 238 8.49 20.90 6.98
N LYS A 239 7.36 20.64 6.31
CA LYS A 239 7.30 20.51 4.85
C LYS A 239 6.58 21.74 4.28
N ASP A 240 7.31 22.52 3.48
CA ASP A 240 6.75 23.60 2.67
C ASP A 240 6.53 23.10 1.25
N TYR A 241 5.41 23.50 0.63
CA TYR A 241 5.06 23.10 -0.73
C TYR A 241 5.11 24.35 -1.61
N VAL A 242 6.15 24.45 -2.44
CA VAL A 242 6.35 25.58 -3.36
C VAL A 242 5.68 25.24 -4.69
N VAL A 243 4.61 25.94 -5.03
CA VAL A 243 3.94 25.77 -6.33
C VAL A 243 4.87 26.24 -7.44
N VAL A 244 5.14 25.35 -8.39
CA VAL A 244 5.97 25.60 -9.57
C VAL A 244 5.15 25.57 -10.86
N GLY A 245 3.95 25.00 -10.82
CA GLY A 245 3.01 25.04 -11.90
C GLY A 245 1.62 24.65 -11.44
N ASP A 246 0.60 25.06 -12.20
CA ASP A 246 -0.77 24.63 -12.00
C ASP A 246 -1.46 24.37 -13.33
N THR A 247 -2.53 23.56 -13.28
CA THR A 247 -3.44 23.31 -14.40
C THR A 247 -4.82 22.93 -13.85
N ASP A 248 -5.87 23.26 -14.60
CA ASP A 248 -7.24 22.79 -14.35
C ASP A 248 -7.55 21.47 -15.08
N ASP A 249 -6.57 20.91 -15.81
CA ASP A 249 -6.68 19.69 -16.58
C ASP A 249 -5.97 18.51 -15.89
N GLU A 250 -6.77 17.54 -15.46
CA GLU A 250 -6.29 16.32 -14.81
C GLU A 250 -5.39 15.49 -15.72
N GLU A 251 -5.74 15.35 -17.01
CA GLU A 251 -4.95 14.59 -17.99
C GLU A 251 -3.59 15.26 -18.18
N GLU A 252 -3.54 16.60 -18.23
CA GLU A 252 -2.27 17.34 -18.32
C GLU A 252 -1.41 17.12 -17.08
N MET A 253 -1.99 17.15 -15.87
CA MET A 253 -1.25 16.88 -14.63
C MET A 253 -0.73 15.44 -14.61
N LEU A 254 -1.54 14.45 -15.00
CA LEU A 254 -1.13 13.05 -15.08
C LEU A 254 0.01 12.83 -16.08
N GLU A 255 -0.09 13.41 -17.29
CA GLU A 255 0.99 13.38 -18.28
C GLU A 255 2.29 13.98 -17.71
N SER A 256 2.17 15.09 -16.99
CA SER A 256 3.30 15.77 -16.34
C SER A 256 3.98 14.86 -15.31
N ILE A 257 3.18 14.23 -14.44
CA ILE A 257 3.64 13.26 -13.44
C ILE A 257 4.38 12.12 -14.13
N ILE A 258 3.76 11.45 -15.10
CA ILE A 258 4.36 10.30 -15.81
C ILE A 258 5.67 10.71 -16.49
N PHE A 259 5.71 11.88 -17.13
CA PHE A 259 6.92 12.38 -17.78
C PHE A 259 8.09 12.58 -16.80
N MET A 260 7.83 13.13 -15.61
CA MET A 260 8.85 13.28 -14.57
C MET A 260 9.27 11.91 -14.01
N LEU A 261 8.34 10.98 -13.90
CA LEU A 261 8.59 9.63 -13.39
C LEU A 261 9.27 8.70 -14.40
N ASP A 262 9.26 8.98 -15.70
CA ASP A 262 9.91 8.14 -16.72
C ASP A 262 11.43 8.01 -16.50
N HIS A 263 12.03 8.94 -15.75
CA HIS A 263 13.47 8.96 -15.43
C HIS A 263 13.77 8.48 -13.99
N TYR A 264 12.81 7.81 -13.35
CA TYR A 264 12.86 7.32 -11.96
C TYR A 264 13.94 6.25 -11.69
N GLU A 265 14.49 5.58 -12.70
CA GLU A 265 15.51 4.55 -12.46
C GLU A 265 16.94 5.11 -12.23
N ASP A 266 17.14 6.41 -12.43
CA ASP A 266 18.45 7.03 -12.36
C ASP A 266 18.90 7.30 -10.91
N LYS A 267 19.76 6.42 -10.39
CA LYS A 267 20.37 6.59 -9.06
C LYS A 267 21.15 7.91 -8.96
N ALA A 268 20.92 8.65 -7.88
CA ALA A 268 21.61 9.88 -7.49
C ALA A 268 21.29 11.15 -8.28
N VAL A 269 20.07 11.25 -8.80
CA VAL A 269 19.52 12.43 -9.43
C VAL A 269 18.32 12.94 -8.63
N PHE A 270 18.16 14.25 -8.60
CA PHE A 270 17.00 14.95 -8.05
C PHE A 270 16.23 15.63 -9.19
N ILE A 271 14.90 15.52 -9.19
CA ILE A 271 14.02 16.21 -10.14
C ILE A 271 13.40 17.44 -9.49
N PHE A 272 13.75 18.61 -10.01
CA PHE A 272 13.09 19.87 -9.67
C PHE A 272 11.99 20.17 -10.70
N PRO A 273 10.70 20.03 -10.36
CA PRO A 273 9.63 20.43 -11.27
C PRO A 273 9.71 21.95 -11.52
N LEU A 274 9.68 22.36 -12.79
CA LEU A 274 9.73 23.79 -13.17
C LEU A 274 8.37 24.28 -13.64
N SER A 275 7.64 23.44 -14.35
CA SER A 275 6.26 23.61 -14.78
C SER A 275 5.66 22.24 -15.12
N PRO A 276 4.37 22.11 -15.47
CA PRO A 276 3.81 20.82 -15.86
C PRO A 276 4.59 20.15 -17.01
N ARG A 277 5.24 20.94 -17.87
CA ARG A 277 5.88 20.45 -19.10
C ARG A 277 7.40 20.39 -19.03
N THR A 278 8.00 20.88 -17.96
CA THR A 278 9.46 21.00 -17.85
C THR A 278 9.94 20.71 -16.43
N TYR A 279 11.12 20.10 -16.32
CA TYR A 279 11.80 19.90 -15.04
C TYR A 279 13.31 20.03 -15.20
N ALA A 280 13.99 20.36 -14.11
CA ALA A 280 15.44 20.30 -14.04
C ALA A 280 15.86 18.95 -13.44
N ARG A 281 16.70 18.22 -14.17
CA ARG A 281 17.35 17.00 -13.71
C ARG A 281 18.69 17.40 -13.10
N VAL A 282 18.85 17.24 -11.79
CA VAL A 282 20.01 17.72 -11.02
C VAL A 282 20.80 16.54 -10.47
N ASP A 283 22.10 16.47 -10.77
CA ASP A 283 23.01 15.51 -10.16
C ASP A 283 23.21 15.86 -8.67
N ALA A 284 22.86 14.93 -7.79
CA ALA A 284 22.81 15.18 -6.35
C ALA A 284 24.19 15.44 -5.71
N TYR A 285 25.29 15.06 -6.38
CA TYR A 285 26.65 15.18 -5.84
C TYR A 285 27.39 16.41 -6.36
N THR A 286 27.18 16.74 -7.63
CA THR A 286 27.89 17.80 -8.33
C THR A 286 27.07 19.08 -8.47
N GLY A 287 25.73 18.97 -8.39
CA GLY A 287 24.84 20.08 -8.67
C GLY A 287 24.72 20.44 -10.14
N ALA A 288 25.38 19.68 -11.02
CA ALA A 288 25.19 19.84 -12.46
C ALA A 288 23.74 19.51 -12.81
N TYR A 289 23.14 20.29 -13.71
CA TYR A 289 21.75 20.08 -14.11
C TYR A 289 21.57 20.21 -15.61
N GLU A 290 20.55 19.52 -16.10
CA GLU A 290 20.01 19.67 -17.45
C GLU A 290 18.51 19.93 -17.38
N PHE A 291 17.98 20.60 -18.40
CA PHE A 291 16.55 20.85 -18.50
C PHE A 291 15.91 19.79 -19.40
N CYS A 292 14.95 19.07 -18.84
CA CYS A 292 14.12 18.13 -19.54
C CYS A 292 12.78 18.80 -19.85
N ASN A 293 12.24 18.54 -21.04
CA ASN A 293 10.98 19.13 -21.47
C ASN A 293 10.21 18.14 -22.34
N MET A 294 8.89 18.24 -22.30
CA MET A 294 7.99 17.29 -22.96
C MET A 294 7.86 17.52 -24.48
N TYR A 295 8.07 18.76 -24.95
CA TYR A 295 7.73 19.18 -26.32
C TYR A 295 8.84 19.95 -27.07
N ASP A 296 10.10 19.65 -26.79
CA ASP A 296 11.29 20.36 -27.29
C ASP A 296 11.31 21.88 -27.04
N GLN A 297 10.67 22.32 -25.94
CA GLN A 297 10.59 23.72 -25.53
C GLN A 297 11.53 23.98 -24.35
N ALA A 298 12.35 25.03 -24.47
CA ALA A 298 13.18 25.49 -23.36
C ALA A 298 12.30 26.07 -22.23
N PRO A 299 12.69 25.93 -20.95
CA PRO A 299 11.98 26.57 -19.86
C PRO A 299 11.95 28.10 -20.05
N GLU A 300 10.84 28.71 -19.67
CA GLU A 300 10.69 30.16 -19.65
C GLU A 300 11.45 30.77 -18.47
N GLU A 301 11.86 32.04 -18.62
CA GLU A 301 12.66 32.73 -17.59
C GLU A 301 11.97 32.74 -16.21
N HIS A 302 10.63 32.88 -16.19
CA HIS A 302 9.84 32.91 -14.97
C HIS A 302 9.74 31.55 -14.26
N GLU A 303 9.83 30.43 -14.99
CA GLU A 303 9.84 29.06 -14.43
C GLU A 303 11.17 28.79 -13.70
N LEU A 304 12.24 29.49 -14.10
CA LEU A 304 13.59 29.29 -13.57
C LEU A 304 13.86 30.07 -12.27
N ASP A 305 13.06 31.09 -11.94
CA ASP A 305 13.28 31.95 -10.78
C ASP A 305 13.27 31.15 -9.46
N CYS A 306 12.29 30.25 -9.30
CA CYS A 306 12.16 29.37 -8.14
C CYS A 306 13.34 28.39 -8.05
N PHE A 307 13.75 27.82 -9.19
CA PHE A 307 14.85 26.87 -9.28
C PHE A 307 16.20 27.51 -8.93
N TYR A 308 16.51 28.69 -9.47
CA TYR A 308 17.76 29.39 -9.14
C TYR A 308 17.80 29.83 -7.69
N THR A 309 16.67 30.27 -7.13
CA THR A 309 16.55 30.57 -5.70
C THR A 309 16.80 29.33 -4.85
N PHE A 310 16.29 28.17 -5.27
CA PHE A 310 16.54 26.90 -4.61
C PHE A 310 18.02 26.51 -4.66
N LEU A 311 18.66 26.60 -5.82
CA LEU A 311 20.09 26.30 -5.98
C LEU A 311 20.98 27.22 -5.12
N GLU A 312 20.67 28.51 -5.06
CA GLU A 312 21.41 29.48 -4.23
C GLU A 312 21.30 29.14 -2.73
N LYS A 313 20.10 28.77 -2.26
CA LYS A 313 19.85 28.46 -0.85
C LYS A 313 20.36 27.09 -0.41
N SER A 314 20.35 26.11 -1.31
CA SER A 314 20.74 24.73 -1.00
C SER A 314 22.25 24.55 -0.83
N GLY A 315 23.07 25.54 -1.20
CA GLY A 315 24.52 25.48 -1.06
C GLY A 315 25.18 24.41 -1.94
N ILE A 316 24.42 23.85 -2.89
CA ILE A 316 24.88 22.98 -3.97
C ILE A 316 25.72 23.89 -4.87
N THR A 317 27.03 23.93 -4.61
CA THR A 317 27.96 24.86 -5.24
C THR A 317 27.92 24.71 -6.76
N GLN A 318 27.56 25.80 -7.43
CA GLN A 318 27.72 26.04 -8.86
C GLN A 318 29.18 25.78 -9.29
N ASP A 319 29.50 24.57 -9.74
CA ASP A 319 30.65 24.35 -10.61
C ASP A 319 30.19 24.54 -12.06
N ILE A 320 29.76 25.76 -12.37
CA ILE A 320 29.56 26.20 -13.76
C ILE A 320 30.95 26.41 -14.35
N SER A 321 31.56 25.33 -14.83
CA SER A 321 32.50 25.43 -15.94
C SER A 321 31.80 24.91 -17.19
N CYS A 322 31.17 25.84 -17.91
CA CYS A 322 30.76 25.65 -19.29
C CYS A 322 31.92 25.09 -20.13
N ASN A 323 31.62 24.08 -20.94
CA ASN A 323 32.20 23.93 -22.27
C ASN A 323 31.06 23.63 -23.25
#